data_AF-A0A1H9QCC9-F1
#
_entry.id   AF-A0A1H9QCC9-F1
#
_cell.length_a   1.000
_cell.length_b   1.000
_cell.length_c   1.000
_cell.angle_alpha   90.00
_cell.angle_beta   90.00
_cell.angle_gamma   90.00
#
_symmetry.space_group_name_H-M   'P 1'
#
loop_
_entity.id
_entity.type
_entity.pdbx_description
1 polymer ?
#
loop_
_entity_poly.entity_id
_entity_poly.type
_entity_poly.pdbx_seq_one_letter_code
_entity_poly.pdbx_strand_id
1 'polypeptide(L)'
;MSHLPIVELLADAQDGAERAAWLLAAPVCILVREMISIRAILRSCGCQWGVDALDIEIACGSARRDPMTGEVPAALLAARRKARTGLIDIAHGDAQRASAS
;
A
#
# COMPACT_ATOMS: atom_id res chain seq x y z
N MET A 1 -16.14 7.18 -9.39
CA MET A 1 -14.96 6.49 -8.82
C MET A 1 -14.73 5.24 -9.65
N SER A 2 -13.49 4.99 -10.08
CA SER A 2 -13.17 3.68 -10.66
C SER A 2 -13.34 2.61 -9.60
N HIS A 3 -14.08 1.54 -9.90
CA HIS A 3 -14.23 0.38 -9.01
C HIS A 3 -13.02 -0.57 -9.09
N LEU A 4 -12.05 -0.28 -9.97
CA LEU A 4 -10.89 -1.12 -10.21
C LEU A 4 -9.62 -0.34 -9.82
N PRO A 5 -8.80 -0.88 -8.89
CA PRO A 5 -7.52 -0.29 -8.54
C PRO A 5 -6.48 -0.67 -9.59
N ILE A 6 -6.61 -0.08 -10.78
CA ILE A 6 -5.63 -0.20 -11.86
C ILE A 6 -4.42 0.68 -11.54
N VAL A 7 -3.25 0.29 -12.05
CA VAL A 7 -1.96 0.93 -11.71
C VAL A 7 -1.83 2.33 -12.30
N GLU A 8 -2.58 2.64 -13.35
CA GLU A 8 -2.66 3.96 -13.96
C GLU A 8 -3.18 5.00 -12.97
N LEU A 9 -4.17 4.64 -12.13
CA LEU A 9 -4.66 5.53 -11.08
C LEU A 9 -3.61 5.84 -10.01
N LEU A 10 -2.67 4.92 -9.77
CA LEU A 10 -1.53 5.18 -8.88
C LEU A 10 -0.51 6.10 -9.55
N ALA A 11 -0.29 5.95 -10.86
CA ALA A 11 0.60 6.82 -11.62
C ALA A 11 0.05 8.25 -11.73
N ASP A 12 -1.28 8.37 -11.86
CA ASP A 12 -2.00 9.65 -11.96
C ASP A 12 -2.19 10.34 -10.59
N ALA A 13 -1.87 9.66 -9.48
CA ALA A 13 -1.98 10.24 -8.15
C ALA A 13 -1.07 11.47 -8.01
N GLN A 14 -1.63 12.60 -7.58
CA GLN A 14 -0.94 13.88 -7.53
C GLN A 14 -0.05 14.00 -6.29
N ASP A 15 -0.48 13.46 -5.15
CA ASP A 15 0.19 13.65 -3.87
C ASP A 15 0.38 12.35 -3.06
N GLY A 16 0.89 12.50 -1.83
CA GLY A 16 1.10 11.37 -0.92
C GLY A 16 -0.22 10.76 -0.46
N ALA A 17 -1.23 11.58 -0.18
CA ALA A 17 -2.54 11.11 0.26
C ALA A 17 -3.22 10.22 -0.78
N GLU A 18 -3.27 10.63 -2.05
CA GLU A 18 -3.88 9.86 -3.13
C GLU A 18 -3.16 8.52 -3.33
N ARG A 19 -1.81 8.52 -3.28
CA ARG A 19 -1.01 7.29 -3.35
C ARG A 19 -1.28 6.36 -2.16
N ALA A 20 -1.37 6.90 -0.94
CA ALA A 20 -1.64 6.12 0.26
C ALA A 20 -3.06 5.54 0.24
N ALA A 21 -4.05 6.34 -0.18
CA ALA A 21 -5.43 5.90 -0.35
C ALA A 21 -5.54 4.79 -1.40
N TRP A 22 -4.84 4.90 -2.53
CA TRP A 22 -4.79 3.85 -3.54
C TRP A 22 -4.20 2.55 -2.98
N LEU A 23 -3.07 2.62 -2.26
CA LEU A 23 -2.43 1.45 -1.65
C LEU A 23 -3.32 0.77 -0.60
N LEU A 24 -4.09 1.54 0.17
CA LEU A 24 -5.08 1.01 1.12
C LEU A 24 -6.26 0.33 0.42
N ALA A 25 -6.71 0.89 -0.70
CA ALA A 25 -7.86 0.39 -1.45
C ALA A 25 -7.55 -0.83 -2.32
N ALA A 26 -6.30 -0.99 -2.76
CA ALA A 26 -5.88 -2.08 -3.64
C ALA A 26 -5.94 -3.46 -2.94
N PRO A 27 -6.67 -4.46 -3.50
CA PRO A 27 -6.64 -5.82 -3.01
C PRO A 27 -5.24 -6.43 -3.08
N VAL A 28 -4.90 -7.28 -2.11
CA VAL A 28 -3.58 -7.94 -2.05
C VAL A 28 -3.22 -8.70 -3.32
N CYS A 29 -4.20 -9.28 -4.02
CA CYS A 29 -3.95 -9.99 -5.28
C CYS A 29 -3.46 -9.05 -6.39
N ILE A 30 -3.92 -7.80 -6.40
CA ILE A 30 -3.43 -6.76 -7.33
C ILE A 30 -2.02 -6.34 -6.92
N LEU A 31 -1.79 -6.09 -5.63
CA LEU A 31 -0.46 -5.71 -5.12
C LEU A 31 0.61 -6.75 -5.45
N VAL A 32 0.30 -8.04 -5.32
CA VAL A 32 1.21 -9.13 -5.66
C VAL A 32 1.40 -9.26 -7.18
N ARG A 33 0.30 -9.21 -7.96
CA ARG A 33 0.36 -9.38 -9.42
C ARG A 33 1.15 -8.25 -10.09
N GLU A 34 0.94 -7.01 -9.65
CA GLU A 34 1.48 -5.80 -10.26
C GLU A 34 2.71 -5.25 -9.53
N MET A 35 3.35 -6.04 -8.66
CA MET A 35 4.37 -5.55 -7.73
C MET A 35 5.51 -4.77 -8.42
N ILE A 36 5.90 -5.17 -9.63
CA ILE A 36 6.99 -4.53 -10.38
C ILE A 36 6.55 -3.14 -10.84
N SER A 37 5.37 -3.05 -11.44
CA SER A 37 4.77 -1.81 -11.94
C SER A 37 4.52 -0.82 -10.80
N ILE A 38 3.87 -1.27 -9.72
CA ILE A 38 3.57 -0.45 -8.54
C ILE A 38 4.87 0.07 -7.93
N ARG A 39 5.87 -0.79 -7.72
CA ARG A 39 7.16 -0.39 -7.15
C ARG A 39 7.89 0.63 -8.05
N ALA A 40 7.84 0.46 -9.37
CA ALA A 40 8.45 1.40 -10.30
C ALA A 40 7.80 2.80 -10.21
N ILE A 41 6.46 2.86 -10.19
CA ILE A 41 5.71 4.11 -10.02
C ILE A 41 6.06 4.79 -8.70
N LEU A 42 6.04 4.05 -7.59
CA LEU A 42 6.34 4.63 -6.28
C LEU A 42 7.77 5.17 -6.21
N ARG A 43 8.74 4.46 -6.80
CA ARG A 43 10.14 4.91 -6.86
C ARG A 43 10.33 6.15 -7.73
N SER A 44 9.68 6.23 -8.89
CA SER A 44 9.82 7.40 -9.78
C SER A 44 9.27 8.68 -9.13
N CYS A 45 8.30 8.56 -8.22
CA CYS A 45 7.77 9.66 -7.43
C CYS A 45 8.53 9.92 -6.12
N GLY A 46 9.63 9.21 -5.83
CA GLY A 46 10.37 9.33 -4.56
C GLY A 46 9.60 8.82 -3.33
N CYS A 47 8.55 8.03 -3.53
CA CYS A 47 7.65 7.55 -2.49
C CYS A 47 8.20 6.28 -1.81
N GLN A 48 9.26 6.43 -1.03
CA GLN A 48 9.91 5.28 -0.36
C GLN A 48 9.00 4.61 0.67
N TRP A 49 8.22 5.38 1.44
CA TRP A 49 7.26 4.82 2.40
C TRP A 49 6.20 3.94 1.73
N GLY A 50 5.83 4.25 0.48
CA GLY A 50 4.88 3.45 -0.29
C GLY A 50 5.51 2.13 -0.74
N VAL A 51 6.79 2.17 -1.14
CA VAL A 51 7.55 0.96 -1.48
C VAL A 51 7.64 0.04 -0.27
N ASP A 52 7.96 0.58 0.91
CA ASP A 52 8.07 -0.22 2.14
C ASP A 52 6.72 -0.85 2.52
N ALA A 53 5.61 -0.11 2.36
CA ALA A 53 4.27 -0.62 2.61
C ALA A 53 3.87 -1.73 1.63
N LEU A 54 4.18 -1.57 0.33
CA LEU A 54 3.97 -2.59 -0.69
C LEU A 54 4.75 -3.88 -0.36
N ASP A 55 6.02 -3.74 0.03
CA ASP A 55 6.89 -4.87 0.34
C ASP A 55 6.35 -5.70 1.51
N ILE A 56 5.78 -5.04 2.52
CA ILE A 56 5.15 -5.70 3.67
C ILE A 56 3.85 -6.43 3.26
N GLU A 57 3.02 -5.81 2.42
CA GLU A 57 1.80 -6.45 1.91
C GLU A 57 2.12 -7.71 1.09
N ILE A 58 3.14 -7.64 0.23
CA ILE A 58 3.64 -8.79 -0.53
C ILE A 58 4.20 -9.86 0.39
N ALA A 59 5.02 -9.47 1.38
CA ALA A 59 5.59 -10.40 2.34
C ALA A 59 4.49 -11.15 3.11
N CYS A 60 3.42 -10.47 3.52
CA CYS A 60 2.26 -11.12 4.12
C CYS A 60 1.50 -12.04 3.15
N GLY A 61 1.34 -11.62 1.90
CA GLY A 61 0.64 -12.40 0.86
C GLY A 61 1.39 -13.68 0.47
N SER A 62 2.71 -13.64 0.49
CA SER A 62 3.60 -14.74 0.07
C SER A 62 4.26 -15.48 1.24
N ALA A 63 3.93 -15.14 2.48
CA ALA A 63 4.53 -15.76 3.65
C ALA A 63 4.27 -17.27 3.69
N ARG A 64 5.28 -18.05 4.09
CA ARG A 64 5.05 -19.42 4.56
C ARG A 64 4.15 -19.34 5.80
N ARG A 65 3.01 -20.00 5.70
CA ARG A 65 2.00 -20.06 6.77
C ARG A 65 2.36 -21.13 7.78
N ASP A 66 1.85 -20.96 8.99
CA ASP A 66 1.89 -21.99 10.00
C ASP A 66 1.14 -23.25 9.48
N PRO A 67 1.75 -24.44 9.52
CA PRO A 67 1.19 -25.63 8.90
C PRO A 67 -0.03 -26.20 9.64
N MET A 68 -0.25 -25.81 10.89
CA MET A 68 -1.36 -26.31 11.72
C MET A 68 -2.57 -25.36 11.69
N THR A 69 -2.33 -24.06 11.59
CA THR A 69 -3.35 -23.02 11.69
C THR A 69 -3.59 -22.27 10.38
N GLY A 70 -2.67 -22.33 9.43
CA GLY A 70 -2.73 -21.55 8.19
C GLY A 70 -2.45 -20.06 8.38
N GLU A 71 -2.07 -19.63 9.58
CA GLU A 71 -1.86 -18.23 9.91
C GLU A 71 -0.55 -17.67 9.35
N VAL A 72 -0.56 -16.36 9.09
CA VAL A 72 0.65 -15.60 8.72
C VAL A 72 1.49 -15.37 9.98
N PRO A 73 2.83 -15.43 9.90
CA PRO A 73 3.69 -15.13 11.05
C PRO A 73 3.32 -13.81 11.74
N ALA A 74 3.20 -13.84 13.08
CA ALA A 74 2.73 -12.71 13.88
C ALA A 74 3.56 -11.43 13.68
N ALA A 75 4.88 -11.57 13.50
CA ALA A 75 5.77 -10.46 13.21
C ALA A 75 5.41 -9.73 11.90
N LEU A 76 5.05 -10.48 10.84
CA LEU A 76 4.61 -9.89 9.58
C LEU A 76 3.24 -9.21 9.74
N LEU A 77 2.31 -9.80 10.49
CA LEU A 77 1.03 -9.16 10.80
C LEU A 77 1.22 -7.85 11.57
N ALA A 78 2.15 -7.79 12.52
CA ALA A 78 2.48 -6.57 13.25
C ALA A 78 3.09 -5.50 12.32
N ALA A 79 4.02 -5.89 11.44
CA ALA A 79 4.59 -5.00 10.43
C ALA A 79 3.51 -4.45 9.48
N ARG A 80 2.60 -5.29 9.00
CA ARG A 80 1.48 -4.89 8.14
C ARG A 80 0.53 -3.92 8.82
N ARG A 81 0.19 -4.17 10.10
CA ARG A 81 -0.62 -3.24 10.88
C ARG A 81 0.05 -1.87 10.98
N LYS A 82 1.34 -1.83 11.33
CA LYS A 82 2.11 -0.58 11.40
C LYS A 82 2.15 0.15 10.06
N ALA A 83 2.42 -0.55 8.96
CA ALA A 83 2.44 0.03 7.62
C ALA A 83 1.07 0.64 7.25
N ARG A 84 -0.03 -0.09 7.50
CA ARG A 84 -1.38 0.41 7.25
C ARG A 84 -1.73 1.62 8.10
N THR A 85 -1.34 1.66 9.37
CA THR A 85 -1.51 2.86 10.20
C THR A 85 -0.80 4.06 9.58
N GLY A 86 0.46 3.90 9.15
CA GLY A 86 1.18 4.98 8.46
C GLY A 86 0.51 5.44 7.17
N LEU A 87 -0.01 4.52 6.36
CA LEU A 87 -0.79 4.86 5.16
C LEU A 87 -2.08 5.63 5.50
N ILE A 88 -2.78 5.22 6.55
CA ILE A 88 -4.00 5.90 7.03
C ILE A 88 -3.66 7.32 7.46
N ASP A 89 -2.58 7.52 8.19
CA ASP A 89 -2.16 8.85 8.65
C ASP A 89 -1.81 9.76 7.46
N ILE A 90 -1.10 9.25 6.45
CA ILE A 90 -0.75 10.00 5.23
C ILE A 90 -2.00 10.34 4.41
N ALA A 91 -2.88 9.35 4.19
CA ALA A 91 -4.11 9.52 3.42
C ALA A 91 -5.03 10.61 4.01
N HIS A 92 -5.06 10.75 5.34
CA HIS A 92 -5.87 11.78 6.01
C HIS A 92 -5.11 13.10 6.26
N GLY A 93 -3.78 13.05 6.46
CA GLY A 93 -2.97 14.20 6.85
C GLY A 93 -2.74 15.23 5.74
N ASP A 94 -2.63 14.80 4.47
CA ASP A 94 -2.52 15.74 3.34
C ASP A 94 -3.90 16.30 2.92
N ALA A 95 -4.98 15.52 3.08
CA ALA A 95 -6.35 15.98 2.85
C ALA A 95 -6.76 17.15 3.75
N GLN A 96 -6.22 17.21 4.97
CA GLN A 96 -6.44 18.32 5.92
C GLN A 96 -5.63 19.59 5.58
N ARG A 97 -4.55 19.49 4.81
CA ARG A 97 -3.80 20.64 4.29
C ARG A 97 -4.45 21.23 3.04
N ALA A 98 -5.00 20.39 2.17
CA ALA A 98 -5.74 20.82 0.98
C ALA A 98 -7.07 21.52 1.31
N SER A 99 -7.71 21.20 2.43
CA SER A 99 -8.95 21.85 2.90
C SER A 99 -8.70 23.14 3.72
N ALA A 100 -7.45 23.49 3.97
CA ALA A 100 -7.02 24.72 4.63
C ALA A 100 -6.39 25.76 3.65
N SER A 101 -6.44 25.48 2.34
CA SER A 101 -5.95 26.33 1.24
C SER A 101 -7.10 26.82 0.39
#